data_AF-J3BIV7-F1
#
_entry.id   AF-J3BIV7-F1
#
_cell.length_a   1.000
_cell.length_b   1.000
_cell.length_c   1.000
_cell.angle_alpha   90.00
_cell.angle_beta   90.00
_cell.angle_gamma   90.00
#
_symmetry.space_group_name_H-M   'P 1'
#
loop_
_entity.id
_entity.type
_entity.pdbx_description
1 polymer ?
#
loop_
_entity_poly.entity_id
_entity_poly.type
_entity_poly.pdbx_seq_one_letter_code
_entity_poly.pdbx_strand_id
1 'polypeptide(L)' 'MANDPKGPNDGLPSIDKDLGINIKGITYFPLKNVPSVINPCAGKTNGTSCGPGCICQGGQCYYTLFKIQEMGIKFEE' A
#
# COMPACT_ATOMS: atom_id res chain seq x y z
N MET A 1 2.16 23.90 24.86
CA MET A 1 3.00 24.01 23.66
C MET A 1 3.24 22.59 23.17
N ALA A 2 2.49 22.13 22.17
CA ALA A 2 2.65 20.80 21.60
C ALA A 2 3.95 20.78 20.79
N ASN A 3 4.95 20.05 21.28
CA ASN A 3 6.13 19.72 20.51
C ASN A 3 5.86 18.40 19.80
N ASP A 4 5.20 18.46 18.64
CA ASP A 4 5.19 17.37 17.68
C ASP A 4 6.56 17.33 17.00
N PRO A 5 7.37 16.27 17.16
CA PRO A 5 8.61 16.12 16.42
C PRO A 5 8.28 15.81 14.97
N LYS A 6 8.21 16.87 14.16
CA LYS A 6 8.09 16.78 12.71
C LYS A 6 9.46 16.41 12.12
N GLY A 7 9.61 15.16 11.71
CA GLY A 7 10.72 14.69 10.87
C GLY A 7 10.55 13.22 10.46
N PRO A 8 11.05 12.78 9.29
CA PRO A 8 11.21 13.44 8.01
C PRO A 8 10.22 12.84 6.98
N ASN A 9 9.14 13.52 6.62
CA ASN A 9 8.24 13.07 5.52
C ASN A 9 7.69 11.63 5.59
N ASP A 10 7.37 11.09 6.78
CA ASP A 10 6.47 9.93 6.89
C ASP A 10 5.02 10.43 6.70
N GLY A 11 4.63 10.65 5.44
CA GLY A 11 3.23 10.85 5.11
C GLY A 11 2.42 9.66 5.62
N LEU A 12 1.21 9.91 6.14
CA LEU A 12 0.26 8.82 6.41
C LEU A 12 0.23 7.91 5.18
N PRO A 13 0.22 6.56 5.36
CA PRO A 13 0.11 5.67 4.23
C PRO A 13 -1.07 6.12 3.37
N SER A 14 -0.81 6.27 2.07
CA SER A 14 -1.75 6.77 1.10
C SER A 14 -1.75 5.86 -0.11
N ILE A 15 -2.76 6.01 -0.97
CA ILE A 15 -2.75 5.34 -2.26
C ILE A 15 -2.84 6.33 -3.40
N ASP A 16 -2.26 5.93 -4.51
CA ASP A 16 -2.39 6.57 -5.81
C ASP A 16 -3.30 5.71 -6.68
N LYS A 17 -4.43 6.30 -7.09
CA LYS A 17 -5.44 5.58 -7.87
C LYS A 17 -4.96 5.27 -9.28
N ASP A 18 -4.05 6.06 -9.84
CA ASP A 18 -3.50 5.86 -11.18
C ASP A 18 -2.53 4.67 -11.23
N LEU A 19 -1.95 4.29 -10.08
CA LEU A 19 -1.12 3.10 -9.95
C LEU A 19 -1.93 1.82 -9.67
N GLY A 20 -3.26 1.90 -9.68
CA GLY A 20 -4.14 0.77 -9.51
C GLY A 20 -3.99 -0.25 -10.65
N ILE A 21 -3.84 -1.53 -10.31
CA ILE A 21 -3.77 -2.63 -11.28
C ILE A 21 -5.02 -3.50 -11.17
N ASN A 22 -5.54 -3.98 -12.30
CA ASN A 22 -6.63 -4.94 -12.33
C ASN A 22 -6.06 -6.36 -12.52
N ILE A 23 -6.35 -7.26 -11.57
CA ILE A 23 -5.97 -8.67 -11.64
C ILE A 23 -7.25 -9.48 -11.49
N LYS A 24 -7.62 -10.22 -12.54
CA LYS A 24 -8.81 -11.09 -12.56
C LYS A 24 -10.11 -10.39 -12.15
N GLY A 25 -10.28 -9.12 -12.54
CA GLY A 25 -11.47 -8.32 -12.21
C GLY A 25 -11.42 -7.61 -10.85
N ILE A 26 -10.37 -7.80 -10.05
CA ILE A 26 -10.18 -7.12 -8.77
C ILE A 26 -9.10 -6.03 -8.94
N THR A 27 -9.39 -4.82 -8.49
CA THR A 27 -8.43 -3.71 -8.52
C THR A 27 -7.62 -3.64 -7.22
N TYR A 28 -6.30 -3.60 -7.35
CA TYR A 28 -5.35 -3.50 -6.26
C TYR A 28 -4.51 -2.22 -6.40
N PHE A 29 -4.17 -1.58 -5.30
CA PHE A 29 -3.42 -0.32 -5.28
C PHE A 29 -2.16 -0.46 -4.43
N PRO A 30 -1.03 0.12 -4.87
CA PRO A 30 0.16 0.20 -4.03
C PRO A 30 -0.05 1.26 -2.96
N LEU A 31 0.45 0.99 -1.75
CA LEU A 31 0.55 2.02 -0.72
C LEU A 31 1.83 2.84 -0.93
N LYS A 32 1.71 4.17 -0.90
CA LYS A 32 2.82 5.11 -0.82
C LYS A 32 3.22 5.34 0.63
N ASN A 33 4.45 5.83 0.84
CA ASN A 33 5.00 6.19 2.15
C ASN A 33 4.94 5.03 3.18
N VAL A 34 5.02 3.78 2.72
CA VAL A 34 5.12 2.62 3.60
C VAL A 34 6.60 2.37 3.88
N PRO A 35 7.00 2.25 5.16
CA PRO A 35 8.36 1.89 5.51
C PRO A 35 8.78 0.61 4.77
N SER A 36 9.94 0.64 4.11
CA SER A 36 10.49 -0.48 3.33
C SER A 36 10.61 -1.78 4.14
N VAL A 37 10.70 -1.65 5.47
CA VAL A 37 10.69 -2.73 6.46
C VAL A 37 9.39 -3.57 6.44
N ILE A 38 8.29 -3.06 5.89
CA ILE A 38 6.95 -3.67 5.92
C ILE A 38 6.55 -4.26 4.56
N ASN A 39 7.44 -4.29 3.55
CA ASN A 39 7.11 -4.83 2.24
C ASN A 39 7.59 -6.30 2.08
N PRO A 40 6.76 -7.31 2.36
CA PRO A 40 7.16 -8.72 2.29
C PRO A 40 7.32 -9.23 0.85
N CYS A 41 7.19 -8.38 -0.16
CA CYS A 41 7.21 -8.75 -1.57
C CYS A 41 8.58 -8.66 -2.24
N ALA A 42 9.62 -8.24 -1.52
CA ALA A 42 10.98 -8.27 -2.03
C ALA A 42 11.38 -9.70 -2.42
N GLY A 43 11.74 -9.90 -3.71
CA GLY A 43 12.11 -11.22 -4.25
C GLY A 43 10.95 -12.18 -4.47
N LYS A 44 9.69 -11.76 -4.28
CA LYS A 44 8.51 -12.60 -4.54
C LYS A 44 7.97 -12.41 -5.96
N THR A 45 7.44 -13.48 -6.52
CA THR A 45 6.78 -13.46 -7.83
C THR A 45 5.52 -12.60 -7.80
N ASN A 46 5.25 -11.90 -8.90
CA ASN A 46 3.99 -11.20 -9.11
C ASN A 46 2.80 -12.17 -8.95
N GLY A 47 1.75 -11.72 -8.28
CA GLY A 47 0.60 -12.55 -7.97
C GLY A 47 0.68 -13.30 -6.63
N THR A 48 1.84 -13.27 -5.95
CA THR A 48 1.98 -13.92 -4.63
C THR A 48 1.16 -13.17 -3.59
N SER A 49 0.40 -13.86 -2.75
CA SER A 49 -0.31 -13.20 -1.65
C SER A 49 0.69 -12.65 -0.62
N CYS A 50 0.55 -11.37 -0.27
CA CYS A 50 1.27 -10.71 0.84
C CYS A 50 0.39 -10.46 2.07
N GLY A 51 -0.86 -10.92 2.03
CA GLY A 51 -1.83 -10.72 3.09
C GLY A 51 -3.26 -10.98 2.60
N PRO A 52 -4.25 -11.01 3.51
CA PRO A 52 -5.65 -11.14 3.14
C PRO A 52 -6.08 -9.91 2.36
N GLY A 53 -6.49 -10.11 1.10
CA GLY A 53 -6.85 -9.03 0.18
C GLY A 53 -5.64 -8.26 -0.37
N CYS A 54 -4.43 -8.83 -0.31
CA CYS A 54 -3.22 -8.18 -0.81
C CYS A 54 -2.40 -9.10 -1.71
N ILE A 55 -1.74 -8.51 -2.71
CA ILE A 55 -0.96 -9.23 -3.71
C ILE A 55 0.36 -8.53 -4.03
N CYS A 56 1.43 -9.29 -4.21
CA CYS A 56 2.71 -8.78 -4.63
C CYS A 56 2.68 -8.45 -6.12
N GLN A 57 3.10 -7.24 -6.47
CA GLN A 57 3.34 -6.81 -7.84
C GLN A 57 4.58 -5.92 -7.91
N GLY A 58 5.53 -6.25 -8.78
CA GLY A 58 6.73 -5.45 -8.98
C GLY A 58 7.61 -5.34 -7.73
N GLY A 59 7.58 -6.34 -6.86
CA GLY A 59 8.30 -6.31 -5.58
C GLY A 59 7.61 -5.50 -4.48
N GLN A 60 6.39 -5.02 -4.68
CA GLN A 60 5.60 -4.28 -3.69
C GLN A 60 4.25 -4.96 -3.40
N CYS A 61 3.75 -4.83 -2.17
CA CYS A 61 2.42 -5.32 -1.80
C CYS A 61 1.35 -4.31 -2.23
N TYR A 62 0.37 -4.78 -2.99
CA TYR A 62 -0.80 -4.03 -3.45
C TYR A 62 -2.03 -4.53 -2.71
N TYR A 63 -2.97 -3.62 -2.43
CA TYR A 63 -4.09 -3.85 -1.52
C TYR A 63 -5.40 -3.57 -2.24
N THR A 64 -6.45 -4.36 -1.96
CA THR A 64 -7.80 -4.03 -2.45
C THR A 64 -8.34 -2.78 -1.75
N LEU A 65 -9.31 -2.10 -2.39
CA LEU A 65 -10.02 -0.97 -1.79
C LEU A 65 -10.62 -1.32 -0.43
N PHE A 66 -11.22 -2.50 -0.32
CA PHE A 66 -11.78 -3.00 0.94
C PHE A 66 -10.70 -3.01 2.03
N LYS A 67 -9.51 -3.55 1.73
CA LYS A 67 -8.43 -3.62 2.71
C LYS A 67 -7.90 -2.25 3.09
N ILE A 68 -7.80 -1.34 2.13
CA ILE A 68 -7.38 0.04 2.34
C ILE A 68 -8.34 0.78 3.28
N GLN A 69 -9.65 0.58 3.08
CA GLN A 69 -10.70 1.12 3.96
C GLN A 69 -10.62 0.52 5.37
N GLU A 70 -10.42 -0.79 5.51
CA GLU A 70 -10.22 -1.44 6.82
C GLU A 70 -9.01 -0.87 7.58
N MET A 71 -7.95 -0.49 6.87
CA MET A 71 -6.75 0.11 7.44
C MET A 71 -6.92 1.60 7.80
N GLY A 72 -8.03 2.23 7.42
CA GLY A 72 -8.25 3.67 7.63
C GLY A 72 -7.33 4.56 6.78
N ILE A 73 -6.76 4.01 5.70
CA ILE A 73 -5.86 4.73 4.79
C ILE A 73 -6.68 5.61 3.85
N LYS A 74 -6.22 6.86 3.66
CA LYS A 74 -6.86 7.82 2.76
C LYS A 74 -6.32 7.69 1.34
N PHE A 75 -7.18 8.02 0.39
CA PHE A 75 -6.80 8.20 -1.01
C PHE A 75 -6.13 9.56 -1.12
N GLU A 76 -4.95 9.63 -1.74
CA GLU A 76 -4.50 10.92 -2.29
C GLU A 76 -5.33 11.20 -3.54
N GLU A 77 -5.92 12.40 -3.58
CA GLU A 77 -6.65 12.92 -4.75
C GLU A 77 -5.69 13.57 -5.75
#